data_AF-A0A069PDD6-F1
#
_entry.id   AF-A0A069PDD6-F1
#
_cell.length_a   1.000
_cell.length_b   1.000
_cell.length_c   1.000
_cell.angle_alpha   90.00
_cell.angle_beta   90.00
_cell.angle_gamma   90.00
#
_symmetry.space_group_name_H-M   'P 1'
#
loop_
_entity.id
_entity.type
_entity.pdbx_description
1 polymer ?
#
loop_
_entity_poly.entity_id
_entity_poly.type
_entity_poly.pdbx_seq_one_letter_code
_entity_poly.pdbx_strand_id
1 'polypeptide(L)' 'MYAPTLHRDRSVVKRDVDALLVAGLVSAETTVNAGHGTHKVVRAVASRVDLHVMID' A
#
# COMPACT_ATOMS: atom_id res chain seq x y z
N MET A 1 8.65 -5.21 -16.71
CA MET A 1 8.63 -3.90 -16.04
C MET A 1 9.08 -4.12 -14.60
N TYR A 2 10.36 -3.87 -14.30
CA TYR A 2 10.91 -4.05 -12.95
C TYR A 2 10.84 -2.70 -12.23
N ALA A 3 9.99 -2.59 -11.21
CA ALA A 3 10.01 -1.45 -10.31
C ALA A 3 11.28 -1.53 -9.45
N PRO A 4 12.16 -0.52 -9.47
CA PRO A 4 13.33 -0.51 -8.60
C PRO A 4 12.86 -0.57 -7.14
N THR A 5 13.48 -1.45 -6.35
CA THR A 5 13.25 -1.56 -4.91
C THR A 5 13.68 -0.27 -4.24
N LEU A 6 12.72 0.64 -4.10
CA LEU A 6 12.89 1.87 -3.33
C LEU A 6 13.25 1.46 -1.90
N HIS A 7 14.40 1.89 -1.41
CA HIS A 7 14.89 1.58 -0.07
C HIS A 7 14.06 2.35 0.97
N ARG A 8 12.80 1.96 1.15
CA ARG A 8 11.89 2.50 2.16
C ARG A 8 11.87 1.61 3.38
N ASP A 9 11.84 2.24 4.55
CA ASP A 9 11.56 1.55 5.81
C ASP A 9 10.23 0.80 5.70
N ARG A 10 10.30 -0.52 5.85
CA ARG A 10 9.14 -1.42 5.72
C ARG A 10 8.06 -1.13 6.76
N SER A 11 8.42 -0.60 7.93
CA SER A 11 7.47 -0.26 8.99
C SER A 11 6.63 0.96 8.62
N VAL A 12 7.26 1.98 8.01
CA VAL A 12 6.57 3.18 7.51
C VAL A 12 5.64 2.82 6.37
N VAL A 13 6.12 2.01 5.41
CA VAL A 13 5.29 1.56 4.28
C VAL A 13 4.09 0.75 4.77
N LYS A 14 4.28 -0.14 5.73
CA LYS A 14 3.16 -0.90 6.32
C LYS A 14 2.14 0.02 6.97
N ARG A 15 2.58 0.98 7.77
CA ARG A 15 1.70 1.94 8.45
C ARG A 15 0.86 2.73 7.43
N ASP A 16 1.48 3.20 6.36
CA ASP A 16 0.78 3.96 5.32
C ASP A 16 -0.22 3.07 4.57
N VAL A 17 0.16 1.85 4.20
CA VAL A 17 -0.74 0.88 3.55
C VAL A 17 -1.92 0.54 4.47
N ASP A 18 -1.69 0.34 5.76
CA ASP A 18 -2.75 0.05 6.72
C ASP A 18 -3.73 1.25 6.84
N ALA A 19 -3.23 2.49 6.84
CA ALA A 19 -4.09 3.68 6.84
C ALA A 19 -4.94 3.78 5.55
N LEU A 20 -4.35 3.51 4.39
CA LEU A 20 -5.06 3.51 3.11
C LEU A 20 -6.08 2.38 2.99
N LEU A 21 -5.82 1.21 3.60
CA LEU A 21 -6.76 0.10 3.69
C LEU A 21 -7.98 0.50 4.52
N VAL A 22 -7.76 1.08 5.70
CA VAL A 22 -8.85 1.56 6.58
C VAL A 22 -9.69 2.63 5.89
N ALA A 23 -9.06 3.51 5.10
CA ALA A 23 -9.76 4.51 4.30
C ALA A 23 -10.49 3.92 3.06
N GLY A 24 -10.35 2.62 2.77
CA GLY A 24 -10.96 1.97 1.61
C GLY A 24 -10.34 2.35 0.26
N LEU A 25 -9.16 2.97 0.27
CA LEU A 25 -8.51 3.49 -0.94
C LEU A 25 -7.70 2.42 -1.69
N VAL A 26 -7.25 1.40 -0.97
CA VAL A 26 -6.50 0.27 -1.52
C VAL A 26 -7.08 -1.06 -1.03
N SER A 27 -6.77 -2.14 -1.73
CA SER A 27 -6.90 -3.51 -1.26
C SER A 27 -5.52 -4.14 -1.11
N ALA A 28 -5.39 -5.10 -0.20
CA ALA A 28 -4.16 -5.83 0.02
C ALA A 28 -4.44 -7.31 0.19
N GLU A 29 -3.80 -8.13 -0.65
CA GLU A 29 -3.93 -9.58 -0.62
C GLU A 29 -2.59 -10.22 -0.31
N THR A 30 -2.58 -11.20 0.59
CA THR A 30 -1.38 -11.98 0.88
C THR A 30 -1.26 -13.08 -0.18
N THR A 31 -0.19 -13.02 -0.98
CA THR A 31 0.12 -14.01 -2.00
C THR A 31 1.36 -14.80 -1.61
N VAL A 32 1.39 -16.08 -2.00
CA VAL A 32 2.56 -16.94 -1.80
C VAL A 32 3.64 -16.53 -2.80
N ASN A 33 4.83 -16.26 -2.29
CA ASN A 33 6.03 -16.13 -3.11
C ASN A 33 6.71 -17.49 -3.18
N ALA A 34 6.65 -18.15 -4.33
CA ALA A 34 7.19 -19.50 -4.50
C ALA A 34 8.65 -19.56 -4.01
N GLY A 35 8.91 -20.39 -2.98
CA GLY A 35 10.24 -20.57 -2.39
C GLY A 35 10.71 -19.51 -1.37
N HIS A 36 9.94 -18.44 -1.13
CA HIS A 36 10.41 -17.28 -0.35
C HIS A 36 9.38 -16.69 0.62
N GLY A 37 8.36 -17.47 1.00
CA GLY A 37 7.35 -17.09 1.99
C GLY A 37 6.14 -16.39 1.36
N THR A 38 5.65 -15.32 1.99
CA THR A 38 4.48 -14.57 1.51
C THR A 38 4.82 -13.10 1.28
N HIS A 39 4.10 -12.46 0.37
CA HIS A 39 4.13 -11.02 0.18
C HIS A 39 2.72 -10.46 0.13
N LYS A 40 2.56 -9.18 0.48
CA LYS A 40 1.30 -8.46 0.23
C LYS A 40 1.34 -7.82 -1.16
N VAL A 41 0.33 -8.09 -1.97
CA VAL A 41 0.04 -7.37 -3.20
C VAL A 41 -0.95 -6.27 -2.85
N VAL A 42 -0.52 -5.01 -2.96
CA VAL A 42 -1.37 -3.84 -2.71
C VAL A 42 -1.86 -3.28 -4.04
N ARG A 43 -3.17 -3.01 -4.16
CA ARG A 43 -3.81 -2.48 -5.37
C ARG A 43 -4.64 -1.26 -5.02
N ALA A 44 -4.62 -0.24 -5.87
CA ALA A 44 -5.55 0.87 -5.76
C ALA A 44 -6.98 0.40 -6.07
N VAL A 45 -7.93 0.76 -5.21
CA VAL A 45 -9.36 0.53 -5.41
C VAL A 45 -10.07 1.83 -5.78
N ALA A 46 -9.65 2.93 -5.16
CA ALA A 46 -10.13 4.26 -5.53
C ALA A 46 -9.58 4.68 -6.89
N SER A 47 -10.48 5.13 -7.79
CA SER A 47 -10.11 5.72 -9.08
C SER A 47 -9.59 7.15 -8.95
N ARG A 48 -9.89 7.82 -7.84
CA ARG A 48 -9.47 9.19 -7.52
C ARG A 48 -9.33 9.37 -6.02
N VAL A 49 -8.33 10.15 -5.61
CA VAL A 49 -8.11 10.56 -4.22
C VAL A 49 -8.03 12.09 -4.21
N ASP A 50 -8.90 12.73 -3.43
CA ASP A 50 -8.88 14.18 -3.22
C ASP A 50 -8.44 14.46 -1.78
N LEU A 51 -7.35 15.22 -1.62
CA LEU A 51 -6.83 15.61 -0.33
C LEU A 51 -7.27 17.05 -0.03
N HIS A 52 -8.07 17.20 1.02
CA HIS A 52 -8.54 18.50 1.49
C HIS A 52 -7.81 18.89 2.77
N VAL A 53 -7.38 20.15 2.84
CA VAL A 53 -6.89 20.78 4.08
C VAL A 53 -7.93 21.81 4.52
N MET A 54 -8.37 21.71 5.78
CA MET A 54 -9.10 22.77 6.45
C MET A 54 -8.12 23.51 7.36
N ILE A 55 -8.15 24.84 7.28
CA ILE A 55 -7.42 25.73 8.18
C ILE A 55 -8.50 26.54 8.87
N ASP A 56 -8.47 26.56 10.22
CA ASP A 56 -9.37 27.33 11.06
C ASP A 56 -8.93 28.79 11.25
#